data_AF-A0A5F1HZC3-F1
#
_entry.id   AF-A0A5F1HZC3-F1
#
_cell.length_a   1.000
_cell.length_b   1.000
_cell.length_c   1.000
_cell.angle_alpha   90.00
_cell.angle_beta   90.00
_cell.angle_gamma   90.00
#
_symmetry.space_group_name_H-M   'P 1'
#
loop_
_entity.id
_entity.type
_entity.pdbx_description
1 polymer ?
#
loop_
_entity_poly.entity_id
_entity_poly.type
_entity_poly.pdbx_seq_one_letter_code
_entity_poly.pdbx_strand_id
1 'polypeptide(L)'
;MSKIQNPVVIIHKRENSDTYAVAITSGSSDYRDAVLMATMEPDMTGDSVDTWSKTGYYMAAEIERLRAQKQPEYPELLPCAVELKPGLIIGKGCKTNTMLESLQRRADYYAEIDAMTPEERVKHDTNIEAVKAMLPSVSPAAATAKTLTINLPDISSKAFWSGTGKSEVFHPETYRRWVKEAIERNCVIAGIEVKVK
;
A
#
# COMPACT_ATOMS: atom_id res chain seq x y z
N MET A 1 -11.36 -31.51 -23.87
CA MET A 1 -10.72 -31.62 -22.54
C MET A 1 -11.67 -31.05 -21.50
N SER A 2 -11.94 -31.80 -20.44
CA SER A 2 -12.87 -31.43 -19.38
C SER A 2 -12.35 -30.22 -18.59
N LYS A 3 -13.22 -29.26 -18.26
CA LYS A 3 -12.86 -28.11 -17.40
C LYS A 3 -12.49 -28.61 -16.00
N ILE A 4 -11.42 -28.06 -15.42
CA ILE A 4 -11.04 -28.32 -14.02
C ILE A 4 -12.09 -27.62 -13.14
N GLN A 5 -12.82 -28.40 -12.33
CA GLN A 5 -13.98 -27.86 -11.59
C GLN A 5 -13.57 -27.09 -10.33
N ASN A 6 -12.52 -27.55 -9.63
CA ASN A 6 -11.99 -26.93 -8.41
C ASN A 6 -10.47 -26.72 -8.55
N PRO A 7 -10.02 -25.75 -9.35
CA PRO A 7 -8.60 -25.58 -9.60
C PRO A 7 -7.87 -25.21 -8.31
N VAL A 8 -6.85 -25.99 -7.93
CA VAL A 8 -5.91 -25.65 -6.86
C VAL A 8 -4.52 -25.54 -7.48
N VAL A 9 -3.88 -24.38 -7.29
CA VAL A 9 -2.56 -24.09 -7.85
C VAL A 9 -1.49 -24.33 -6.78
N ILE A 10 -0.50 -25.15 -7.10
CA ILE A 10 0.59 -25.53 -6.20
C ILE A 10 1.92 -25.24 -6.90
N ILE A 11 2.80 -24.46 -6.25
CA ILE A 11 4.15 -24.19 -6.75
C ILE A 11 5.12 -25.05 -5.94
N HIS A 12 5.81 -25.97 -6.61
CA HIS A 12 6.77 -26.88 -6.01
C HIS A 12 8.18 -26.60 -6.53
N LYS A 13 9.11 -26.28 -5.62
CA LYS A 13 10.54 -26.14 -5.96
C LYS A 13 11.17 -27.54 -6.06
N ARG A 14 11.81 -27.84 -7.18
CA ARG A 14 12.50 -29.13 -7.36
C ARG A 14 13.78 -29.16 -6.54
N GLU A 15 14.03 -30.26 -5.84
CA GLU A 15 15.14 -30.36 -4.87
C GLU A 15 16.54 -30.18 -5.49
N ASN A 16 16.70 -30.53 -6.77
CA ASN A 16 17.99 -30.54 -7.47
C ASN A 16 18.03 -29.60 -8.69
N SER A 17 17.16 -28.59 -8.75
CA SER A 17 17.09 -27.67 -9.89
C SER A 17 16.57 -26.30 -9.45
N ASP A 18 17.03 -25.23 -10.10
CA ASP A 18 16.48 -23.87 -9.96
C ASP A 18 15.11 -23.70 -10.66
N THR A 19 14.52 -24.81 -11.10
CA THR A 19 13.21 -24.84 -11.77
C THR A 19 12.07 -25.07 -10.77
N TYR A 20 10.94 -24.43 -11.06
CA TYR A 20 9.71 -24.59 -10.30
C TYR A 20 8.70 -25.36 -11.14
N ALA A 21 7.97 -26.29 -10.53
CA ALA A 21 6.80 -26.91 -11.14
C ALA A 21 5.54 -26.21 -10.61
N VAL A 22 4.72 -25.70 -11.53
CA VAL A 22 3.37 -25.22 -11.23
C VAL A 22 2.39 -26.34 -11.55
N ALA A 23 1.83 -26.94 -10.51
CA ALA A 23 0.83 -28.00 -10.59
C ALA A 23 -0.56 -27.40 -10.37
N ILE A 24 -1.51 -27.78 -11.22
CA ILE A 24 -2.92 -27.40 -11.11
C ILE A 24 -3.73 -28.68 -10.96
N THR A 25 -4.31 -28.86 -9.78
CA THR A 25 -5.13 -30.03 -9.44
C THR A 25 -6.62 -29.68 -9.49
N SER A 26 -7.48 -30.68 -9.38
CA SER A 26 -8.93 -30.51 -9.22
C SER A 26 -9.36 -30.80 -7.77
N GLY A 27 -8.96 -29.95 -6.84
CA GLY A 27 -9.35 -30.02 -5.42
C GLY A 27 -8.38 -30.78 -4.51
N SER A 28 -7.19 -31.16 -5.01
CA SER A 28 -6.14 -31.81 -4.21
C SER A 28 -5.06 -30.81 -3.79
N SER A 29 -4.50 -30.98 -2.60
CA SER A 29 -3.32 -30.25 -2.12
C SER A 29 -2.00 -30.99 -2.39
N ASP A 30 -2.05 -32.19 -2.97
CA ASP A 30 -0.86 -32.92 -3.40
C ASP A 30 -0.51 -32.53 -4.86
N TYR A 31 0.71 -32.05 -5.08
CA TYR A 31 1.18 -31.68 -6.41
C TYR A 31 1.26 -32.87 -7.38
N ARG A 32 1.28 -34.11 -6.87
CA ARG A 32 1.28 -35.34 -7.67
C ARG A 32 -0.05 -35.60 -8.36
N ASP A 33 -1.14 -34.99 -7.89
CA ASP A 33 -2.48 -35.08 -8.47
C ASP A 33 -2.74 -34.00 -9.53
N ALA A 34 -1.67 -33.45 -10.12
CA ALA A 34 -1.76 -32.40 -11.12
C ALA A 34 -2.50 -32.88 -12.37
N VAL A 35 -3.57 -32.16 -12.74
CA VAL A 35 -4.28 -32.32 -14.01
C VAL A 35 -3.61 -31.51 -15.12
N LEU A 36 -2.95 -30.41 -14.73
CA LEU A 36 -2.11 -29.59 -15.61
C LEU A 36 -0.82 -29.25 -14.84
N MET A 37 0.32 -29.40 -15.50
CA MET A 37 1.63 -29.07 -14.92
C MET A 37 2.42 -28.22 -15.92
N ALA A 38 3.02 -27.15 -15.43
CA ALA A 38 3.96 -26.32 -16.16
C ALA A 38 5.29 -26.27 -15.41
N THR A 39 6.38 -26.28 -16.15
CA THR A 39 7.74 -26.12 -15.68
C THR A 39 8.21 -24.70 -15.96
N MET A 40 8.49 -23.97 -14.90
CA MET A 40 9.02 -22.62 -14.96
C MET A 40 10.55 -22.72 -14.99
N GLU A 41 11.09 -22.70 -16.21
CA GLU A 41 12.52 -22.52 -16.46
C GLU A 41 12.83 -21.02 -16.61
N PRO A 42 14.01 -20.52 -16.17
CA PRO A 42 14.33 -19.08 -16.17
C PRO A 42 14.29 -18.43 -17.56
N ASP A 43 14.48 -19.21 -18.61
CA ASP A 43 14.47 -18.79 -20.01
C ASP A 43 13.12 -18.99 -20.71
N MET A 44 12.11 -19.51 -19.99
CA MET A 44 10.74 -19.75 -20.49
C MET A 44 10.68 -20.65 -21.74
N THR A 45 11.70 -21.47 -22.01
CA THR A 45 11.80 -22.25 -23.27
C THR A 45 11.11 -23.62 -23.22
N GLY A 46 10.75 -24.11 -22.03
CA GLY A 46 10.35 -25.51 -21.83
C GLY A 46 8.90 -25.90 -22.15
N ASP A 47 7.93 -24.97 -22.07
CA ASP A 47 6.50 -25.31 -22.15
C ASP A 47 5.72 -24.51 -23.21
N SER A 48 4.69 -25.14 -23.78
CA SER A 48 3.90 -24.52 -24.85
C SER A 48 3.15 -23.27 -24.40
N VAL A 49 2.96 -22.30 -25.30
CA VAL A 49 2.18 -21.06 -25.04
C VAL A 49 0.78 -21.38 -24.51
N ASP A 50 0.17 -22.47 -24.96
CA ASP A 50 -1.14 -22.95 -24.49
C ASP A 50 -1.09 -23.44 -23.02
N THR A 51 -0.02 -24.14 -22.63
CA THR A 51 0.24 -24.57 -21.25
C THR A 51 0.40 -23.36 -20.31
N TRP A 52 1.18 -22.36 -20.74
CA TRP A 52 1.39 -21.14 -19.97
C TRP A 52 0.14 -20.28 -19.86
N SER A 53 -0.63 -20.16 -20.95
CA SER A 53 -1.89 -19.39 -20.95
C SER A 53 -2.92 -20.00 -20.00
N LYS A 54 -3.05 -21.33 -20.00
CA LYS A 54 -3.95 -22.05 -19.07
C LYS A 54 -3.45 -21.94 -17.64
N THR A 55 -2.14 -22.06 -17.42
CA THR A 55 -1.55 -21.94 -16.09
C THR A 55 -1.78 -20.54 -15.52
N GLY A 56 -1.53 -19.50 -16.31
CA GLY A 56 -1.81 -18.12 -15.96
C GLY A 56 -3.29 -17.87 -15.64
N TYR A 57 -4.22 -18.45 -16.43
CA TYR A 57 -5.65 -18.35 -16.17
C TYR A 57 -6.04 -18.91 -14.77
N TYR A 58 -5.58 -20.13 -14.45
CA TYR A 58 -5.91 -20.75 -13.15
C TYR A 58 -5.17 -20.10 -11.98
N MET A 59 -3.94 -19.60 -12.19
CA MET A 59 -3.22 -18.78 -11.21
C MET A 59 -3.98 -17.50 -10.88
N ALA A 60 -4.48 -16.79 -11.90
CA ALA A 60 -5.29 -15.59 -11.69
C ALA A 60 -6.57 -15.89 -10.92
N ALA A 61 -7.27 -16.98 -11.28
CA ALA A 61 -8.49 -17.40 -10.60
C ALA A 61 -8.24 -17.76 -9.12
N GLU A 62 -7.14 -18.42 -8.80
CA GLU A 62 -6.78 -18.75 -7.41
C GLU A 62 -6.36 -17.51 -6.62
N ILE A 63 -5.66 -16.55 -7.25
CA ILE A 63 -5.36 -15.26 -6.62
C ILE A 63 -6.65 -14.51 -6.28
N GLU A 64 -7.64 -14.49 -7.18
CA GLU A 64 -8.94 -13.88 -6.91
C GLU A 64 -9.69 -14.60 -5.79
N ARG A 65 -9.68 -15.93 -5.77
CA ARG A 65 -10.27 -16.75 -4.68
C ARG A 65 -9.60 -16.46 -3.34
N LEU A 66 -8.27 -16.41 -3.30
CA LEU A 66 -7.49 -16.12 -2.10
C LEU A 66 -7.71 -14.68 -1.62
N ARG A 67 -7.84 -13.72 -2.54
CA ARG A 67 -8.21 -12.32 -2.22
C ARG A 67 -9.63 -12.21 -1.67
N ALA A 68 -10.58 -13.01 -2.17
CA ALA A 68 -11.94 -13.04 -1.63
C ALA A 68 -12.00 -13.66 -0.22
N GLN A 69 -11.13 -14.63 0.08
CA GLN A 69 -11.02 -15.25 1.41
C GLN A 69 -10.24 -14.41 2.41
N LYS A 70 -9.12 -13.80 1.99
CA LYS A 70 -8.41 -12.80 2.78
C LYS A 70 -9.16 -11.48 2.66
N GLN A 71 -10.15 -11.29 3.53
CA GLN A 71 -10.49 -9.93 3.93
C GLN A 71 -9.17 -9.25 4.35
N PRO A 72 -8.91 -8.03 3.90
CA PRO A 72 -7.72 -7.34 4.34
C PRO A 72 -7.84 -7.20 5.87
N GLU A 73 -6.93 -7.87 6.57
CA GLU A 73 -6.95 -8.01 8.03
C GLU A 73 -6.50 -6.67 8.64
N TYR A 74 -7.38 -5.69 8.58
CA TYR A 74 -7.20 -4.42 9.26
C TYR A 74 -7.73 -4.57 10.69
N PRO A 75 -7.06 -3.95 11.68
CA PRO A 75 -7.58 -3.96 13.04
C PRO A 75 -8.96 -3.29 13.04
N GLU A 76 -9.93 -3.84 13.78
CA GLU A 76 -11.29 -3.28 13.84
C GLU A 76 -11.27 -1.81 14.26
N LEU A 77 -10.33 -1.46 15.14
CA LEU A 77 -10.11 -0.12 15.67
C LEU A 77 -8.71 0.40 15.32
N LEU A 78 -8.62 1.70 15.10
CA LEU A 78 -7.36 2.38 14.81
C LEU A 78 -6.41 2.31 16.02
N PRO A 79 -5.19 1.78 15.85
CA PRO A 79 -4.22 1.63 16.93
C PRO A 79 -3.63 2.97 17.39
N CYS A 80 -3.70 4.00 16.54
CA CYS A 80 -3.25 5.37 16.79
C CYS A 80 -4.23 6.39 16.17
N ALA A 81 -4.11 7.65 16.57
CA ALA A 81 -4.85 8.72 15.93
C ALA A 81 -4.29 8.99 14.53
N VAL A 82 -5.18 9.20 13.56
CA VAL A 82 -4.85 9.46 12.15
C VAL A 82 -5.28 10.88 11.79
N GLU A 83 -4.34 11.72 11.38
CA GLU A 83 -4.61 13.06 10.86
C GLU A 83 -4.57 13.03 9.33
N LEU A 84 -5.74 13.19 8.71
CA LEU A 84 -5.93 13.34 7.28
C LEU A 84 -6.00 14.83 6.92
N LYS A 85 -4.89 15.36 6.40
CA LYS A 85 -4.86 16.74 5.91
C LYS A 85 -5.67 16.90 4.61
N PRO A 86 -6.37 18.02 4.42
CA PRO A 86 -6.54 19.13 5.38
C PRO A 86 -7.60 18.79 6.45
N GLY A 87 -7.26 19.01 7.73
CA GLY A 87 -8.23 19.26 8.82
C GLY A 87 -9.03 18.11 9.42
N LEU A 88 -8.87 16.84 9.02
CA LEU A 88 -9.64 15.73 9.60
C LEU A 88 -8.76 14.89 10.53
N ILE A 89 -9.09 14.83 11.82
CA ILE A 89 -8.39 13.97 12.79
C ILE A 89 -9.35 12.88 13.24
N ILE A 90 -8.96 11.63 13.06
CA ILE A 90 -9.67 10.45 13.54
C ILE A 90 -8.91 9.91 14.75
N GLY A 91 -9.56 9.88 15.90
CA GLY A 91 -8.94 9.48 17.15
C GLY A 91 -8.52 8.01 17.18
N LYS A 92 -7.59 7.69 18.10
CA LYS A 92 -7.28 6.30 18.46
C LYS A 92 -8.55 5.60 18.96
N GLY A 93 -8.74 4.35 18.58
CA GLY A 93 -9.91 3.56 18.99
C GLY A 93 -11.17 3.82 18.15
N CYS A 94 -11.13 4.71 17.16
CA CYS A 94 -12.19 4.81 16.15
C CYS A 94 -12.15 3.58 15.23
N LYS A 95 -13.30 3.18 14.68
CA LYS A 95 -13.37 2.05 13.74
C LYS A 95 -12.55 2.34 12.48
N THR A 96 -11.76 1.37 12.03
CA THR A 96 -10.96 1.52 10.82
C THR A 96 -11.83 1.77 9.58
N ASN A 97 -13.02 1.18 9.52
CA ASN A 97 -14.00 1.46 8.46
C ASN A 97 -14.39 2.94 8.38
N THR A 98 -14.47 3.66 9.51
CA THR A 98 -14.76 5.10 9.51
C THR A 98 -13.65 5.89 8.81
N MET A 99 -12.39 5.49 8.98
CA MET A 99 -11.27 6.10 8.28
C MET A 99 -11.30 5.77 6.78
N LEU A 100 -11.54 4.52 6.43
CA LEU A 100 -11.63 4.08 5.04
C LEU A 100 -12.77 4.78 4.27
N GLU A 101 -13.96 4.87 4.87
CA GLU A 101 -15.07 5.58 4.25
C GLU A 101 -14.80 7.09 4.12
N SER A 102 -14.07 7.69 5.07
CA SER A 102 -13.68 9.10 4.99
C SER A 102 -12.72 9.35 3.83
N LEU A 103 -11.80 8.44 3.58
CA LEU A 103 -10.89 8.49 2.42
C LEU A 103 -11.66 8.32 1.11
N GLN A 104 -12.60 7.36 1.05
CA GLN A 104 -13.41 7.14 -0.13
C GLN A 104 -14.24 8.38 -0.49
N ARG A 105 -14.96 8.95 0.49
CA ARG A 105 -15.75 10.18 0.27
C ARG A 105 -14.88 11.35 -0.19
N ARG A 106 -13.64 11.46 0.30
CA ARG A 106 -12.69 12.47 -0.17
C ARG A 106 -12.25 12.23 -1.62
N ALA A 107 -11.96 10.98 -1.97
CA ALA A 107 -11.62 10.63 -3.33
C ALA A 107 -12.76 10.96 -4.31
N ASP A 108 -14.00 10.61 -3.93
CA ASP A 108 -15.20 10.92 -4.73
C ASP A 108 -15.38 12.43 -4.89
N TYR A 109 -15.25 13.20 -3.80
CA TYR A 109 -15.32 14.66 -3.84
C TYR A 109 -14.25 15.30 -4.74
N TYR A 110 -13.00 14.82 -4.69
CA TYR A 110 -11.94 15.32 -5.56
C TYR A 110 -12.18 14.94 -7.03
N ALA A 111 -12.71 13.75 -7.29
CA ALA A 111 -13.10 13.35 -8.64
C ALA A 111 -14.22 14.23 -9.20
N GLU A 112 -15.22 14.59 -8.38
CA GLU A 112 -16.26 15.55 -8.75
C GLU A 112 -15.68 16.94 -9.05
N ILE A 113 -14.73 17.42 -8.24
CA ILE A 113 -14.02 18.68 -8.50
C ILE A 113 -13.26 18.63 -9.82
N ASP A 114 -12.51 17.57 -10.08
CA ASP A 114 -11.74 17.41 -11.31
C ASP A 114 -12.62 17.31 -12.55
N ALA A 115 -13.84 16.78 -12.40
CA ALA A 115 -14.85 16.74 -13.44
C ALA A 115 -15.60 18.08 -13.65
N MET A 116 -15.56 19.03 -12.69
CA MET A 116 -16.26 20.31 -12.82
C MET A 116 -15.65 21.20 -13.91
N THR A 117 -16.52 21.77 -14.73
CA THR A 117 -16.16 22.80 -15.72
C THR A 117 -15.71 24.10 -15.04
N PRO A 118 -14.96 24.98 -15.71
CA PRO A 118 -14.48 26.24 -15.11
C PRO A 118 -15.60 27.14 -14.58
N GLU A 119 -16.77 27.14 -15.23
CA GLU A 119 -17.95 27.92 -14.84
C GLU A 119 -18.59 27.40 -13.54
N GLU A 120 -18.68 26.08 -13.40
CA GLU A 120 -19.19 25.42 -12.20
C GLU A 120 -18.24 25.58 -11.01
N ARG A 121 -16.92 25.59 -11.25
CA ARG A 121 -15.92 25.87 -10.21
C ARG A 121 -16.06 27.27 -9.62
N VAL A 122 -16.30 28.30 -10.46
CA VAL A 122 -16.53 29.67 -9.96
C VAL A 122 -17.79 29.75 -9.09
N LYS A 123 -18.86 29.05 -9.50
CA LYS A 123 -20.08 28.97 -8.70
C LYS A 123 -19.85 28.24 -7.38
N HIS A 124 -19.12 27.12 -7.42
CA HIS A 124 -18.75 26.35 -6.25
C HIS A 124 -17.92 27.18 -5.26
N ASP A 125 -16.92 27.93 -5.75
CA ASP A 125 -16.07 28.80 -4.92
C ASP A 125 -16.85 29.97 -4.33
N THR A 126 -17.76 30.57 -5.11
CA THR A 126 -18.66 31.62 -4.62
C THR A 126 -19.55 31.10 -3.49
N ASN A 127 -20.08 29.88 -3.63
CA ASN A 127 -20.88 29.24 -2.60
C ASN A 127 -20.03 28.91 -1.35
N ILE A 128 -18.78 28.45 -1.53
CA ILE A 128 -17.86 28.21 -0.41
C ILE A 128 -17.61 29.49 0.36
N GLU A 129 -17.30 30.60 -0.31
CA GLU A 129 -17.03 31.88 0.37
C GLU A 129 -18.27 32.42 1.06
N ALA A 130 -19.46 32.24 0.48
CA ALA A 130 -20.73 32.57 1.15
C ALA A 130 -20.95 31.73 2.43
N VAL A 131 -20.69 30.42 2.37
CA VAL A 131 -20.82 29.52 3.53
C VAL A 131 -19.76 29.84 4.59
N LYS A 132 -18.53 30.13 4.18
CA LYS A 132 -17.44 30.53 5.07
C LYS A 132 -17.75 31.84 5.78
N ALA A 133 -18.41 32.79 5.12
CA ALA A 133 -18.86 34.04 5.73
C ALA A 133 -19.98 33.84 6.77
N MET A 134 -20.75 32.75 6.67
CA MET A 134 -21.79 32.39 7.66
C MET A 134 -21.24 31.65 8.88
N LEU A 135 -20.04 31.06 8.79
CA LEU A 135 -19.41 30.36 9.90
C LEU A 135 -18.68 31.36 10.82
N PRO A 136 -18.75 31.18 12.16
CA PRO A 136 -18.00 32.03 13.07
C PRO A 136 -16.49 31.92 12.80
N SER A 137 -15.81 33.07 12.75
CA SER A 137 -14.36 33.12 12.51
C SER A 137 -13.62 32.46 13.68
N VAL A 138 -12.89 31.38 13.39
CA VAL A 138 -11.95 30.78 14.34
C VAL A 138 -10.64 31.54 14.20
N SER A 139 -10.23 32.30 15.23
CA SER A 139 -8.99 33.09 15.23
C SER A 139 -7.75 32.23 14.90
N PRO A 140 -6.91 32.60 13.93
CA PRO A 140 -5.73 31.84 13.57
C PRO A 140 -4.57 32.22 14.49
N ALA A 141 -4.31 31.41 15.52
CA ALA A 141 -3.01 31.44 16.18
C ALA A 141 -1.96 30.79 15.25
N ALA A 142 -1.34 31.63 14.40
CA ALA A 142 -0.04 31.46 13.73
C ALA A 142 0.17 30.26 12.79
N ALA A 143 -0.31 30.38 11.54
CA ALA A 143 0.21 29.63 10.40
C ALA A 143 1.31 30.43 9.67
N THR A 144 2.51 30.48 10.26
CA THR A 144 3.73 30.73 9.48
C THR A 144 4.13 29.43 8.80
N ALA A 145 4.52 29.49 7.52
CA ALA A 145 5.09 28.36 6.80
C ALA A 145 6.34 27.89 7.55
N LYS A 146 6.17 26.87 8.39
CA LYS A 146 7.22 26.34 9.26
C LYS A 146 8.07 25.38 8.42
N THR A 147 9.28 25.82 8.10
CA THR A 147 10.37 24.92 7.69
C THR A 147 10.49 23.80 8.73
N LEU A 148 10.15 22.58 8.34
CA LEU A 148 10.32 21.39 9.17
C LEU A 148 11.80 21.03 9.23
N THR A 149 12.41 21.22 10.39
CA THR A 149 13.78 20.74 10.66
C THR A 149 13.65 19.40 11.38
N ILE A 150 14.04 18.32 10.71
CA ILE A 150 14.08 16.98 11.30
C ILE A 150 15.51 16.72 11.76
N ASN A 151 15.70 16.56 13.07
CA ASN A 151 16.95 16.08 13.64
C ASN A 151 16.91 14.56 13.68
N LEU A 152 17.89 13.90 13.07
CA LEU A 152 18.02 12.46 13.15
C LEU A 152 18.39 12.05 14.59
N PRO A 153 17.88 10.92 15.10
CA PRO A 153 18.26 10.41 16.41
C PRO A 153 19.75 10.10 16.46
N ASP A 154 20.38 10.40 17.61
CA ASP A 154 21.77 10.06 17.86
C ASP A 154 21.94 8.53 17.91
N ILE A 155 22.58 8.00 16.88
CA ILE A 155 22.86 6.57 16.70
C ILE A 155 23.83 6.00 17.75
N SER A 156 24.52 6.86 18.52
CA SER A 156 25.32 6.46 19.68
C SER A 156 24.48 6.31 20.96
N SER A 157 23.21 6.74 20.95
CA SER A 157 22.33 6.68 22.11
C SER A 157 21.85 5.26 22.42
N LYS A 158 21.93 4.88 23.69
CA LYS A 158 21.45 3.59 24.22
C LYS A 158 19.94 3.38 23.98
N ALA A 159 19.18 4.47 23.83
CA ALA A 159 17.76 4.43 23.51
C ALA A 159 17.48 3.88 22.11
N PHE A 160 18.37 4.15 21.13
CA PHE A 160 18.25 3.67 19.75
C PHE A 160 18.34 2.14 19.66
N TRP A 161 19.20 1.53 20.49
CA TRP A 161 19.46 0.09 20.52
C TRP A 161 18.54 -0.71 21.44
N SER A 162 17.54 -0.07 22.08
CA SER A 162 16.76 -0.68 23.16
C SER A 162 15.75 -1.75 22.69
N GLY A 163 15.52 -1.89 21.39
CA GLY A 163 14.47 -2.76 20.83
C GLY A 163 14.93 -4.06 20.17
N THR A 164 16.03 -4.10 19.42
CA THR A 164 16.44 -5.31 18.67
C THR A 164 17.87 -5.15 18.14
N GLY A 165 18.68 -6.21 18.20
CA GLY A 165 19.90 -6.33 17.39
C GLY A 165 21.21 -5.79 18.00
N LYS A 166 21.71 -6.38 19.09
CA LYS A 166 23.10 -6.13 19.54
C LYS A 166 24.16 -6.84 18.68
N SER A 167 23.76 -7.69 17.74
CA SER A 167 24.64 -8.58 16.96
C SER A 167 24.71 -8.27 15.47
N GLU A 168 23.98 -7.27 14.98
CA GLU A 168 24.02 -6.88 13.57
C GLU A 168 25.04 -5.75 13.34
N VAL A 169 25.79 -5.86 12.24
CA VAL A 169 26.73 -4.82 11.82
C VAL A 169 25.92 -3.65 11.25
N PHE A 170 25.67 -2.64 12.07
CA PHE A 170 25.00 -1.42 11.63
C PHE A 170 25.97 -0.49 10.92
N HIS A 171 25.60 -0.06 9.71
CA HIS A 171 26.36 0.88 8.90
C HIS A 171 25.75 2.29 9.02
N PRO A 172 26.27 3.14 9.94
CA PRO A 172 25.65 4.42 10.29
C PRO A 172 25.59 5.41 9.13
N GLU A 173 26.61 5.42 8.28
CA GLU A 173 26.68 6.24 7.07
C GLU A 173 25.56 5.88 6.07
N THR A 174 25.32 4.59 5.86
CA THR A 174 24.28 4.07 4.96
C THR A 174 22.89 4.40 5.49
N TYR A 175 22.67 4.21 6.79
CA TYR A 175 21.42 4.55 7.45
C TYR A 175 21.09 6.05 7.34
N ARG A 176 22.07 6.92 7.66
CA ARG A 176 21.89 8.38 7.55
C ARG A 176 21.55 8.79 6.12
N ARG A 177 22.23 8.19 5.13
CA ARG A 177 21.97 8.47 3.72
C ARG A 177 20.59 8.01 3.27
N TRP A 178 20.18 6.80 3.62
CA TRP A 178 18.88 6.25 3.21
C TRP A 178 17.71 6.98 3.86
N VAL A 179 17.81 7.30 5.15
CA VAL A 179 16.76 8.05 5.84
C VAL A 179 16.66 9.48 5.29
N LYS A 180 17.80 10.12 5.00
CA LYS A 180 17.82 11.44 4.37
C LYS A 180 17.20 11.41 2.97
N GLU A 181 17.62 10.49 2.10
CA GLU A 181 17.07 10.35 0.75
C GLU A 181 15.57 9.99 0.76
N ALA A 182 15.11 9.16 1.71
CA ALA A 182 13.70 8.82 1.86
C ALA A 182 12.86 10.03 2.30
N ILE A 183 13.35 10.82 3.25
CA ILE A 183 12.67 12.06 3.69
C ILE A 183 12.61 13.06 2.55
N GLU A 184 13.73 13.32 1.88
CA GLU A 184 13.80 14.26 0.76
C GLU A 184 12.88 13.84 -0.39
N ARG A 185 12.84 12.55 -0.78
CA ARG A 185 11.93 12.05 -1.82
C ARG A 185 10.46 12.24 -1.46
N ASN A 186 10.05 11.86 -0.25
CA ASN A 186 8.66 12.00 0.19
C ASN A 186 8.23 13.47 0.30
N CYS A 187 9.14 14.36 0.69
CA CYS A 187 8.88 15.80 0.78
C CYS A 187 8.76 16.47 -0.59
N VAL A 188 9.57 16.06 -1.58
CA VAL A 188 9.44 16.54 -2.97
C VAL A 188 8.10 16.11 -3.57
N ILE A 189 7.68 14.86 -3.35
CA ILE A 189 6.37 14.36 -3.80
C ILE A 189 5.22 15.15 -3.14
N ALA A 190 5.39 15.58 -1.89
CA ALA A 190 4.41 16.36 -1.15
C ALA A 190 4.47 17.88 -1.41
N GLY A 191 5.42 18.38 -2.21
CA GLY A 191 5.60 19.82 -2.46
C GLY A 191 6.06 20.62 -1.23
N ILE A 192 6.73 19.98 -0.27
CA ILE A 192 7.17 20.60 0.99
C ILE A 192 8.69 20.83 0.95
N GLU A 193 9.12 22.07 1.16
CA GLU A 193 10.55 22.40 1.29
C GLU A 193 11.09 21.94 2.67
N VAL A 194 12.03 21.00 2.68
CA VAL A 194 12.59 20.39 3.91
C VAL A 194 14.11 20.39 3.88
N LYS A 195 14.73 20.70 5.02
CA LYS A 195 16.19 20.66 5.23
C LYS A 195 16.53 19.64 6.31
N VAL A 196 17.16 18.54 5.93
CA VAL A 196 17.65 17.50 6.86
C VAL A 196 19.07 17.87 7.31
N LYS A 197 19.31 17.91 8.63
CA LYS A 197 20.63 18.15 9.24
C LYS A 197 21.17 16.86 9.89
#